data_AF-A0A0M8UBA3-F1
#
_entry.id   AF-A0A0M8UBA3-F1
#
_cell.length_a   1.000
_cell.length_b   1.000
_cell.length_c   1.000
_cell.angle_alpha   90.00
_cell.angle_beta   90.00
_cell.angle_gamma   90.00
#
_symmetry.space_group_name_H-M   'P 1'
#
loop_
_entity.id
_entity.type
_entity.pdbx_description
1 polymer ?
#
loop_
_entity_poly.entity_id
_entity_poly.type
_entity_poly.pdbx_seq_one_letter_code
_entity_poly.pdbx_strand_id
1 'polypeptide(L)' 'MVDEGFVPVLRRVPGFVAYYWVDAGDGVMVSTSVFEDRAGADESVVKAADFVRENLASLLPRPPQVTAGEVVAAG' A
#
# COMPACT_ATOMS: atom_id res chain seq x y z
N MET A 1 10.71 -8.34 1.37
CA MET A 1 9.46 -8.63 0.62
C MET A 1 8.74 -7.35 0.23
N VAL A 2 8.33 -6.52 1.19
CA VAL A 2 7.64 -5.25 0.87
C VAL A 2 8.61 -4.16 0.37
N ASP A 3 9.69 -3.88 1.11
CA ASP A 3 10.66 -2.82 0.76
C ASP A 3 11.37 -3.05 -0.59
N GLU A 4 11.68 -4.31 -0.91
CA GLU A 4 12.41 -4.68 -2.14
C GLU A 4 11.47 -5.02 -3.30
N GLY A 5 10.21 -5.36 -3.02
CA GLY A 5 9.23 -5.81 -4.02
C GLY A 5 8.19 -4.76 -4.35
N PHE A 6 7.39 -4.37 -3.35
CA PHE A 6 6.22 -3.52 -3.57
C PHE A 6 6.54 -2.02 -3.58
N VAL A 7 7.44 -1.57 -2.69
CA VAL A 7 7.80 -0.14 -2.60
C VAL A 7 8.38 0.40 -3.93
N PRO A 8 9.25 -0.33 -4.66
CA PRO A 8 9.73 0.12 -5.97
C PRO A 8 8.62 0.26 -7.02
N VAL A 9 7.54 -0.53 -6.92
CA VAL A 9 6.37 -0.41 -7.80
C VAL A 9 5.62 0.88 -7.48
N LEU A 10 5.35 1.15 -6.21
CA LEU A 10 4.67 2.38 -5.78
C LEU A 10 5.43 3.65 -6.15
N ARG A 11 6.77 3.65 -6.04
CA ARG A 11 7.62 4.78 -6.44
C ARG A 11 7.53 5.14 -7.93
N ARG A 12 7.00 4.26 -8.77
CA ARG A 12 6.80 4.51 -10.21
C ARG A 12 5.41 5.06 -10.53
N VAL A 13 4.49 5.02 -9.58
CA VAL A 13 3.15 5.60 -9.74
C VAL A 13 3.28 7.13 -9.69
N PRO A 14 2.72 7.87 -10.67
CA PRO A 14 2.73 9.32 -10.64
C PRO A 14 2.16 9.89 -9.34
N GLY A 15 2.78 10.96 -8.84
CA GLY A 15 2.37 11.61 -7.60
C GLY A 15 2.70 10.84 -6.32
N PHE A 16 3.57 9.82 -6.34
CA PHE A 16 4.00 9.14 -5.12
C PHE A 16 4.68 10.11 -4.14
N VAL A 17 4.17 10.19 -2.90
CA VAL A 17 4.71 11.05 -1.83
C VAL A 17 5.42 10.21 -0.77
N ALA A 18 4.73 9.20 -0.23
CA ALA A 18 5.25 8.41 0.89
C ALA A 18 4.68 7.00 0.92
N TYR A 19 5.41 6.10 1.57
CA TYR A 19 4.94 4.78 1.94
C TYR A 19 5.40 4.43 3.35
N TYR A 20 4.50 3.83 4.13
CA TYR A 20 4.76 3.32 5.46
C TYR A 20 4.28 1.88 5.54
N TRP A 21 5.13 1.03 6.13
CA TRP A 21 4.80 -0.32 6.53
C TRP A 21 4.80 -0.38 8.05
N VAL A 22 3.61 -0.52 8.62
CA VAL A 22 3.38 -0.34 10.05
C VAL A 22 3.01 -1.68 10.67
N ASP A 23 3.72 -2.06 11.73
CA ASP A 23 3.31 -3.13 12.62
C ASP A 23 2.22 -2.60 13.55
N ALA A 24 1.00 -3.11 13.41
CA ALA A 24 -0.15 -2.71 14.21
C ALA A 24 -0.35 -3.61 15.45
N GLY A 25 0.58 -4.55 15.70
CA GLY A 25 0.48 -5.55 16.76
C GLY A 25 -0.32 -6.79 16.35
N ASP A 26 -0.23 -7.85 17.16
CA ASP A 26 -0.99 -9.10 16.98
C ASP A 26 -0.85 -9.76 15.59
N GLY A 27 0.31 -9.57 14.95
CA GLY A 27 0.59 -10.08 13.61
C GLY A 27 -0.15 -9.34 12.49
N VAL A 28 -0.76 -8.18 12.79
CA VAL A 28 -1.42 -7.31 11.82
C VAL A 28 -0.42 -6.29 11.28
N MET A 29 -0.29 -6.24 9.96
CA MET A 29 0.50 -5.23 9.26
C MET A 29 -0.40 -4.28 8.47
N VAL A 30 -0.06 -3.00 8.46
CA VAL A 30 -0.76 -1.96 7.71
C VAL A 30 0.20 -1.28 6.73
N SER A 31 -0.12 -1.32 5.44
CA SER A 31 0.52 -0.46 4.45
C SER A 31 -0.26 0.84 4.31
N THR A 32 0.44 1.97 4.39
CA THR A 32 -0.11 3.29 4.08
C THR A 32 0.71 3.92 2.98
N SER A 33 0.06 4.33 1.89
CA SER A 33 0.68 5.05 0.78
C SER A 33 0.01 6.40 0.61
N VAL A 34 0.81 7.44 0.40
CA VAL A 34 0.35 8.82 0.19
C VAL A 34 0.71 9.25 -1.22
N PHE A 35 -0.26 9.87 -1.89
CA PHE A 35 -0.12 10.39 -3.26
C PHE A 35 -0.58 11.85 -3.32
N GLU A 36 -0.08 12.59 -4.32
CA GLU A 36 -0.47 13.97 -4.60
C GLU A 36 -1.96 14.09 -4.95
N ASP A 37 -2.53 13.07 -5.57
CA ASP A 37 -3.94 13.05 -5.98
C ASP A 37 -4.60 11.67 -5.84
N ARG A 38 -5.92 11.67 -6.06
CA ARG A 38 -6.77 10.47 -6.01
C ARG A 38 -6.37 9.43 -7.07
N ALA A 39 -5.90 9.86 -8.24
CA ALA A 39 -5.58 8.94 -9.33
C ALA A 39 -4.38 8.06 -8.98
N GLY A 40 -3.32 8.64 -8.39
CA GLY A 40 -2.19 7.87 -7.88
C GLY A 40 -2.59 6.90 -6.76
N ALA A 41 -3.46 7.34 -5.84
CA ALA A 41 -3.98 6.48 -4.79
C ALA A 41 -4.79 5.30 -5.35
N ASP A 42 -5.69 5.53 -6.31
CA ASP A 42 -6.49 4.47 -6.93
C ASP A 42 -5.61 3.51 -7.75
N GLU A 43 -4.60 4.00 -8.49
CA GLU A 43 -3.62 3.13 -9.18
C GLU A 43 -2.87 2.24 -8.18
N SER A 44 -2.45 2.80 -7.04
CA SER A 44 -1.72 2.05 -6.01
C SER A 44 -2.51 0.85 -5.47
N VAL A 45 -3.84 0.98 -5.37
CA VAL A 45 -4.74 -0.12 -4.94
C VAL A 45 -4.71 -1.27 -5.95
N VAL A 46 -4.72 -0.97 -7.25
CA VAL A 46 -4.62 -1.99 -8.30
C VAL A 46 -3.27 -2.71 -8.21
N LYS A 47 -2.17 -1.95 -8.09
CA LYS A 47 -0.82 -2.53 -7.94
C LYS A 47 -0.69 -3.37 -6.67
N ALA A 48 -1.30 -2.95 -5.57
CA ALA A 48 -1.32 -3.71 -4.32
C ALA A 48 -2.03 -5.05 -4.49
N ALA A 49 -3.18 -5.05 -5.18
CA ALA A 49 -3.93 -6.27 -5.47
C ALA A 49 -3.13 -7.25 -6.33
N ASP A 50 -2.44 -6.76 -7.36
CA ASP A 50 -1.53 -7.59 -8.19
C ASP A 50 -0.41 -8.18 -7.34
N PHE A 51 0.29 -7.35 -6.57
CA PHE A 51 1.39 -7.79 -5.72
C PHE A 51 0.95 -8.85 -4.70
N VAL A 52 -0.21 -8.66 -4.06
CA VAL A 52 -0.79 -9.62 -3.12
C VAL A 52 -1.09 -10.95 -3.79
N ARG A 53 -1.74 -10.94 -4.96
CA ARG A 53 -2.05 -12.16 -5.72
C ARG A 53 -0.81 -12.95 -6.07
N GLU A 54 0.25 -12.27 -6.50
CA GLU A 54 1.47 -12.92 -6.99
C GLU A 54 2.40 -13.38 -5.87
N ASN A 55 2.46 -12.66 -4.75
CA ASN A 55 3.53 -12.85 -3.75
C ASN A 55 3.04 -13.28 -2.37
N LEU A 56 1.80 -12.98 -2.00
CA LEU A 56 1.33 -13.12 -0.61
C LEU A 56 0.03 -13.93 -0.48
N ALA A 57 -0.57 -14.39 -1.58
CA ALA A 57 -1.87 -15.06 -1.57
C ALA A 57 -1.91 -16.31 -0.65
N SER A 58 -0.82 -17.07 -0.55
CA SER A 58 -0.71 -18.23 0.33
C SER A 58 -0.50 -17.90 1.80
N LEU A 59 -0.10 -16.66 2.11
CA LEU A 59 0.23 -16.18 3.45
C LEU A 59 -0.92 -15.43 4.10
N LEU A 60 -1.91 -15.00 3.32
CA LEU A 60 -3.03 -14.20 3.80
C LEU A 60 -4.26 -15.06 4.06
N PRO A 61 -4.67 -15.26 5.32
CA PRO A 61 -5.85 -16.06 5.66
C PRO A 61 -7.17 -15.37 5.23
N ARG A 62 -7.14 -14.05 5.01
CA ARG A 62 -8.26 -13.24 4.54
C ARG A 62 -7.75 -12.15 3.58
N PRO A 63 -8.58 -11.69 2.63
CA PRO A 63 -8.22 -10.57 1.77
C PRO A 63 -7.94 -9.32 2.63
N PRO A 64 -7.01 -8.45 2.20
CA PRO A 64 -6.72 -7.21 2.90
C PRO A 64 -7.92 -6.25 2.81
N GLN A 65 -8.13 -5.47 3.87
CA GLN A 65 -9.06 -4.36 3.86
C GLN A 65 -8.37 -3.13 3.25
N VAL A 66 -9.04 -2.47 2.31
CA VAL A 66 -8.54 -1.25 1.67
C VAL A 66 -9.39 -0.07 2.13
N THR A 67 -8.73 1.02 2.52
CA THR A 67 -9.37 2.30 2.88
C THR A 67 -8.60 3.45 2.23
N ALA A 68 -9.30 4.53 1.88
CA ALA A 68 -8.72 5.72 1.24
C ALA A 68 -9.40 7.00 1.73
N GLY A 69 -8.64 8.10 1.83
CA GLY A 69 -9.11 9.40 2.29
C GLY A 69 -8.05 10.49 2.08
N GLU A 70 -8.42 11.73 2.35
CA GLU A 70 -7.52 12.88 2.21
C GLU A 70 -6.63 13.05 3.46
N VAL A 71 -5.37 13.42 3.24
CA VAL A 71 -4.47 13.81 4.33
C VAL A 71 -4.82 15.24 4.75
N VAL A 72 -5.45 15.39 5.91
CA VAL A 72 -5.89 16.70 6.44
C VAL A 72 -4.88 17.35 7.39
N ALA A 73 -3.87 16.61 7.84
CA ALA A 73 -2.76 17.10 8.67
C ALA A 73 -1.52 16.22 8.46
N ALA A 74 -0.35 16.84 8.36
CA ALA A 74 0.96 16.20 8.29
C ALA A 74 2.00 17.14 8.95
N GLY A 75 3.12 16.60 9.43
CA GLY A 75 4.18 17.34 10.12
C GLY A 75 5.57 16.84 9.76
#